data_AF-A0A8X6S0W2-F1
#
_entry.id   AF-A0A8X6S0W2-F1
#
_cell.length_a   1.000
_cell.length_b   1.000
_cell.length_c   1.000
_cell.angle_alpha   90.00
_cell.angle_beta   90.00
_cell.angle_gamma   90.00
#
_symmetry.space_group_name_H-M   'P 1'
#
loop_
_entity.id
_entity.type
_entity.pdbx_description
1 polymer ?
#
loop_
_entity_poly.entity_id
_entity_poly.type
_entity_poly.pdbx_seq_one_letter_code
_entity_poly.pdbx_strand_id
1 'polypeptide(L)'
;MPTYTHREMADMHLIYGMAKCNGREALRMYRAKYPGRQLPSRSFFATLHRRLCETDSFNVHKLDTGRQRTTRTVDAEDRALQELERNPSTSTRVVSRETHIPQATVWHIAHDEGLHPYHLQRVQALELGDYNKRMDFARWFLHESNAD
;
A
#
# COMPACT_ATOMS: atom_id res chain seq x y z
N MET A 1 -2.58 20.27 -14.04
CA MET A 1 -1.35 21.05 -13.80
C MET A 1 -0.36 20.72 -14.91
N PRO A 2 0.38 21.69 -15.46
CA PRO A 2 1.48 21.42 -16.40
C PRO A 2 2.39 20.31 -15.88
N THR A 3 2.64 19.30 -16.70
CA THR A 3 3.58 18.21 -16.39
C THR A 3 4.92 18.53 -17.03
N TYR A 4 5.84 19.09 -16.26
CA TYR A 4 7.22 19.31 -16.69
C TYR A 4 8.03 18.03 -16.52
N THR A 5 8.93 17.76 -17.46
CA THR A 5 9.90 16.66 -17.31
C THR A 5 10.97 17.00 -16.27
N HIS A 6 11.61 15.99 -15.68
CA HIS A 6 12.73 16.19 -14.74
C HIS A 6 13.85 17.04 -15.35
N ARG A 7 14.11 16.87 -16.65
CA ARG A 7 15.09 17.67 -17.39
C ARG A 7 14.70 19.15 -17.45
N GLU A 8 13.44 19.44 -17.79
CA GLU A 8 12.95 20.83 -17.82
C GLU A 8 12.99 21.47 -16.43
N MET A 9 12.69 20.70 -15.38
CA MET A 9 12.77 21.17 -14.00
C MET A 9 14.22 21.44 -13.57
N ALA A 10 15.18 20.60 -13.94
CA ALA A 10 16.60 20.86 -13.70
C ALA A 10 17.05 22.16 -14.42
N ASP A 11 16.68 22.34 -15.70
CA ASP A 11 16.94 23.57 -16.45
C ASP A 11 16.34 24.81 -15.76
N MET A 12 15.11 24.71 -15.24
CA MET A 12 14.45 25.78 -14.49
C MET A 12 15.20 26.13 -13.20
N HIS A 13 15.66 25.12 -12.45
CA HIS A 13 16.42 25.32 -11.21
C HIS A 13 17.74 26.05 -11.47
N LEU A 14 18.48 25.64 -12.52
CA LEU A 14 19.72 26.31 -12.92
C LEU A 14 19.48 27.78 -13.30
N ILE A 15 18.44 28.05 -14.08
CA ILE A 15 18.08 29.43 -14.47
C ILE A 15 17.64 30.26 -13.26
N TYR A 16 16.94 29.67 -12.29
CA TYR A 16 16.59 30.35 -11.05
C TYR A 16 17.83 30.74 -10.23
N GLY A 17 18.84 29.87 -10.17
CA GLY A 17 20.14 30.18 -9.56
C GLY A 17 20.85 31.33 -10.28
N MET A 18 20.90 31.30 -11.63
CA MET A 18 21.50 32.38 -12.43
C MET A 18 20.79 33.73 -12.24
N ALA A 19 19.46 33.69 -12.07
CA ALA A 19 18.64 34.86 -11.80
C ALA A 19 18.73 35.36 -10.33
N LYS A 20 19.71 34.87 -9.54
CA LYS A 20 19.90 35.21 -8.12
C LYS A 20 18.61 35.01 -7.31
N CYS A 21 17.94 33.88 -7.54
CA CYS A 21 16.67 33.52 -6.90
C CYS A 21 15.51 34.50 -7.16
N ASN A 22 15.54 35.26 -8.27
CA ASN A 22 14.42 36.10 -8.69
C ASN A 22 13.55 35.38 -9.72
N GLY A 23 12.33 34.99 -9.32
CA GLY A 23 11.40 34.25 -10.19
C GLY A 23 10.93 34.99 -11.44
N ARG A 24 10.91 36.33 -11.44
CA ARG A 24 10.54 37.12 -12.64
C ARG A 24 11.66 37.14 -13.66
N GLU A 25 12.89 37.37 -13.20
CA GLU A 25 14.08 37.31 -14.06
C GLU A 25 14.33 35.90 -14.55
N ALA A 26 14.16 34.88 -13.70
CA ALA A 26 14.26 33.48 -14.09
C ALA A 26 13.27 33.13 -15.21
N LEU A 27 12.02 33.61 -15.13
CA LEU A 27 11.04 33.40 -16.20
C LEU A 27 11.47 34.07 -17.52
N ARG A 28 11.97 35.31 -17.46
CA ARG A 28 12.46 36.04 -18.62
C ARG A 28 13.63 35.32 -19.29
N MET A 29 14.61 34.87 -18.49
CA MET A 29 15.77 34.12 -18.96
C MET A 29 15.37 32.75 -19.51
N TYR A 30 14.46 32.03 -18.85
CA TYR A 30 14.00 30.71 -19.29
C TYR A 30 13.27 30.80 -20.64
N ARG A 31 12.38 31.79 -20.80
CA ARG A 31 11.67 32.04 -22.06
C ARG A 31 12.63 32.37 -23.21
N ALA A 32 13.66 33.19 -22.94
CA ALA A 32 14.64 33.56 -23.95
C ALA A 32 15.53 32.37 -24.35
N LYS A 33 15.93 31.53 -23.38
CA LYS A 33 16.85 30.41 -23.59
C LYS A 33 16.19 29.19 -24.24
N TYR A 34 14.93 28.91 -23.94
CA TYR A 34 14.21 27.73 -24.44
C TYR A 34 12.92 28.13 -25.16
N PRO A 35 13.02 28.69 -26.38
CA PRO A 35 11.83 29.00 -27.18
C PRO A 35 11.06 27.71 -27.49
N GLY A 36 9.73 27.73 -27.31
CA GLY A 36 8.85 26.60 -27.59
C GLY A 36 8.56 25.66 -26.40
N ARG A 37 9.25 25.82 -25.26
CA ARG A 37 8.89 25.09 -24.03
C ARG A 37 7.73 25.74 -23.29
N GLN A 38 7.00 24.94 -22.52
CA GLN A 38 5.94 25.44 -21.66
C GLN A 38 6.52 26.36 -20.58
N LEU A 39 5.91 27.54 -20.41
CA LEU A 39 6.40 28.53 -19.46
C LEU A 39 5.89 28.23 -18.04
N PRO A 40 6.80 28.08 -17.05
CA PRO A 40 6.42 27.97 -15.66
C PRO A 40 5.88 29.29 -15.11
N SER A 41 5.11 29.23 -14.02
CA SER A 41 4.75 30.44 -13.29
C SER A 41 5.99 30.99 -12.55
N ARG A 42 6.03 32.31 -12.31
CA ARG A 42 7.14 32.94 -11.57
C ARG A 42 7.37 32.32 -10.19
N SER A 43 6.30 31.84 -9.53
CA SER A 43 6.37 31.19 -8.21
C SER A 43 6.81 29.74 -8.28
N PHE A 44 6.70 29.09 -9.44
CA PHE A 44 7.11 27.70 -9.62
C PHE A 44 8.62 27.53 -9.40
N PHE A 45 9.46 28.47 -9.86
CA PHE A 45 10.91 28.40 -9.65
C PHE A 45 11.30 28.35 -8.16
N ALA A 46 10.71 29.23 -7.34
CA ALA A 46 10.93 29.23 -5.89
C ALA A 46 10.40 27.94 -5.25
N THR A 47 9.23 27.48 -5.68
CA THR A 47 8.64 26.21 -5.21
C THR A 47 9.54 25.03 -5.53
N LEU A 48 10.13 25.00 -6.73
CA LEU A 48 11.01 23.95 -7.20
C LEU A 48 12.30 23.89 -6.38
N HIS A 49 12.93 25.05 -6.16
CA HIS A 49 14.12 25.15 -5.32
C HIS A 49 13.82 24.68 -3.89
N ARG A 50 12.71 25.13 -3.30
CA ARG A 50 12.31 24.72 -1.95
C ARG A 50 12.13 23.21 -1.84
N ARG A 51 11.46 22.56 -2.80
CA ARG A 51 11.26 21.10 -2.78
C ARG A 51 12.57 20.32 -2.86
N LEU A 52 13.54 20.80 -3.62
CA LEU A 52 14.86 20.19 -3.65
C LEU A 52 15.57 20.33 -2.30
N CYS A 53 15.48 21.50 -1.64
CA CYS A 53 16.09 21.70 -0.33
C CYS A 53 15.40 20.91 0.79
N GLU A 54 14.08 20.77 0.76
CA GLU A 54 13.30 20.16 1.85
C GLU A 54 13.08 18.66 1.67
N THR A 55 12.91 18.19 0.44
CA THR A 55 12.47 16.81 0.13
C THR A 55 13.36 16.08 -0.86
N ASP A 56 14.44 16.71 -1.35
CA ASP A 56 15.37 16.16 -2.35
C ASP A 56 14.69 15.60 -3.62
N SER A 57 13.54 16.18 -3.99
CA SER A 57 12.69 15.68 -5.06
C SER A 57 12.05 16.82 -5.84
N PHE A 58 11.97 16.65 -7.16
CA PHE A 58 11.22 17.57 -8.02
C PHE A 58 9.69 17.38 -7.88
N ASN A 59 9.27 16.19 -7.49
CA ASN A 59 7.88 15.81 -7.41
C ASN A 59 7.23 16.31 -6.12
N VAL A 60 5.94 16.59 -6.19
CA VAL A 60 5.15 16.83 -4.97
C VAL A 60 4.99 15.47 -4.28
N HIS A 61 5.50 15.35 -3.06
CA HIS A 61 5.12 14.25 -2.18
C HIS A 61 3.63 14.38 -1.87
N LYS A 62 2.80 13.60 -2.58
CA LYS A 62 1.36 13.50 -2.35
C LYS A 62 1.03 12.43 -1.30
N LEU A 63 1.92 12.19 -0.35
CA LEU A 63 1.58 11.32 0.78
C LEU A 63 0.47 12.02 1.56
N ASP A 64 -0.61 11.28 1.86
CA ASP A 64 -1.74 11.73 2.68
C ASP A 64 -2.63 12.87 2.14
N THR A 65 -2.59 13.16 0.84
CA THR A 65 -3.55 14.12 0.22
C THR A 65 -4.91 13.50 -0.12
N GLY A 66 -5.14 12.24 0.28
CA GLY A 66 -6.41 11.54 0.12
C GLY A 66 -7.45 11.95 1.16
N ARG A 67 -8.72 11.60 0.89
CA ARG A 67 -9.79 11.71 1.89
C ARG A 67 -9.41 10.85 3.10
N GLN A 68 -9.41 11.43 4.30
CA GLN A 68 -9.19 10.67 5.54
C GLN A 68 -10.13 9.46 5.58
N ARG A 69 -9.57 8.27 5.86
CA ARG A 69 -10.35 7.04 6.04
C ARG A 69 -11.11 7.14 7.35
N THR A 70 -12.32 7.72 7.32
CA THR A 70 -13.16 7.91 8.52
C THR A 70 -13.68 6.61 9.12
N THR A 71 -13.68 5.52 8.35
CA THR A 71 -14.30 4.24 8.73
C THR A 71 -13.29 3.13 9.04
N ARG A 72 -12.04 3.29 8.58
CA ARG A 72 -10.96 2.29 8.75
C ARG A 72 -9.85 2.93 9.59
N THR A 73 -10.17 3.13 10.86
CA THR A 73 -9.21 3.55 11.89
C THR A 73 -8.41 2.34 12.36
N VAL A 74 -7.21 2.55 12.90
CA VAL A 74 -6.37 1.48 13.48
C VAL A 74 -7.17 0.67 14.52
N ASP A 75 -7.91 1.35 15.40
CA ASP A 75 -8.79 0.69 16.38
C ASP A 75 -9.88 -0.19 15.75
N ALA A 76 -10.46 0.22 14.63
CA ALA A 76 -11.45 -0.60 13.94
C ALA A 76 -10.80 -1.82 13.26
N GLU A 77 -9.61 -1.65 12.69
CA GLU A 77 -8.83 -2.76 12.13
C GLU A 77 -8.50 -3.80 13.21
N ASP A 78 -7.94 -3.36 14.33
CA ASP A 78 -7.55 -4.23 15.45
C ASP A 78 -8.75 -5.02 15.99
N ARG A 79 -9.89 -4.36 16.20
CA ARG A 79 -11.13 -5.02 16.67
C ARG A 79 -11.65 -6.06 15.68
N ALA A 80 -11.60 -5.77 14.38
CA ALA A 80 -12.02 -6.72 13.35
C ALA A 80 -11.08 -7.94 13.29
N LEU A 81 -9.77 -7.72 13.38
CA LEU A 81 -8.76 -8.77 13.33
C LEU A 81 -8.80 -9.67 14.56
N GLN A 82 -8.99 -9.09 15.75
CA GLN A 82 -9.10 -9.85 16.99
C GLN A 82 -10.30 -10.83 16.96
N GLU A 83 -11.46 -10.40 16.45
CA GLU A 83 -12.62 -11.29 16.32
C GLU A 83 -12.41 -12.38 15.27
N LEU A 84 -11.74 -12.06 14.15
CA LEU A 84 -11.38 -13.06 13.14
C LEU A 84 -10.37 -14.09 13.65
N GLU A 85 -9.39 -13.66 14.45
CA GLU A 85 -8.39 -14.55 15.06
C GLU A 85 -9.03 -15.45 16.12
N ARG A 86 -9.93 -14.90 16.94
CA ARG A 86 -10.66 -15.65 17.97
C ARG A 86 -11.55 -16.74 17.37
N ASN A 87 -12.19 -16.45 16.23
CA ASN A 87 -13.02 -17.42 15.53
C ASN A 87 -12.85 -17.34 14.01
N PRO A 88 -11.87 -18.06 13.44
CA PRO A 88 -11.57 -18.02 12.00
C PRO A 88 -12.71 -18.55 11.12
N SER A 89 -13.67 -19.29 11.70
CA SER A 89 -14.84 -19.82 11.00
C SER A 89 -16.01 -18.83 10.90
N THR A 90 -15.90 -17.67 11.55
CA THR A 90 -16.98 -16.69 11.59
C THR A 90 -17.08 -15.91 10.28
N SER A 91 -18.29 -15.53 9.89
CA SER A 91 -18.51 -14.73 8.69
C SER A 91 -18.17 -13.25 8.91
N THR A 92 -17.71 -12.56 7.86
CA THR A 92 -17.48 -11.10 7.89
C THR A 92 -18.72 -10.30 8.32
N ARG A 93 -19.92 -10.85 8.11
CA ARG A 93 -21.20 -10.27 8.54
C ARG A 93 -21.44 -10.38 10.05
N VAL A 94 -20.93 -11.45 10.69
CA VAL A 94 -20.99 -11.62 12.14
C VAL A 94 -20.03 -10.65 12.81
N VAL A 95 -18.78 -10.60 12.35
CA VAL A 95 -17.77 -9.64 12.82
C VAL A 95 -18.27 -8.21 12.68
N SER A 96 -18.89 -7.87 11.55
CA SER A 96 -19.49 -6.54 11.33
C SER A 96 -20.51 -6.16 12.40
N ARG A 97 -21.38 -7.09 12.79
CA ARG A 97 -22.38 -6.87 13.83
C ARG A 97 -21.74 -6.72 15.21
N GLU A 98 -20.74 -7.52 15.53
CA GLU A 98 -20.06 -7.52 16.84
C GLU A 98 -19.17 -6.28 17.04
N THR A 99 -18.46 -5.87 15.98
CA THR A 99 -17.52 -4.75 16.02
C THR A 99 -18.12 -3.39 15.63
N HIS A 100 -19.34 -3.41 15.07
CA HIS A 100 -20.05 -2.26 14.51
C HIS A 100 -19.32 -1.61 13.32
N ILE A 101 -18.51 -2.40 12.62
CA ILE A 101 -17.78 -1.99 11.43
C ILE A 101 -18.58 -2.41 10.20
N PRO A 102 -18.71 -1.58 9.15
CA PRO A 102 -19.38 -2.00 7.92
C PRO A 102 -18.76 -3.27 7.33
N GLN A 103 -19.60 -4.23 6.92
CA GLN A 103 -19.15 -5.55 6.45
C GLN A 103 -18.15 -5.48 5.29
N ALA A 104 -18.29 -4.51 4.39
CA ALA A 104 -17.33 -4.28 3.31
C ALA A 104 -15.93 -3.93 3.84
N THR A 105 -15.85 -3.10 4.89
CA THR A 105 -14.59 -2.74 5.54
C THR A 105 -13.96 -3.96 6.19
N VAL A 106 -14.73 -4.79 6.90
CA VAL A 106 -14.24 -6.05 7.49
C VAL A 106 -13.68 -6.97 6.41
N TRP A 107 -14.37 -7.09 5.27
CA TRP A 107 -13.88 -7.90 4.14
C TRP A 107 -12.57 -7.37 3.57
N HIS A 108 -12.42 -6.05 3.39
CA HIS A 108 -11.17 -5.45 2.94
C HIS A 108 -10.03 -5.66 3.94
N ILE A 109 -10.31 -5.54 5.24
CA ILE A 109 -9.32 -5.80 6.29
C ILE A 109 -8.83 -7.25 6.21
N ALA A 110 -9.75 -8.21 6.17
CA ALA A 110 -9.40 -9.63 6.04
C ALA A 110 -8.59 -9.91 4.77
N HIS A 111 -8.97 -9.32 3.63
CA HIS A 111 -8.25 -9.47 2.38
C HIS A 111 -6.83 -8.89 2.42
N ASP A 112 -6.67 -7.69 2.98
CA ASP A 112 -5.37 -7.02 3.07
C ASP A 112 -4.39 -7.74 4.01
N GLU A 113 -4.90 -8.39 5.06
CA GLU A 113 -4.14 -9.24 5.98
C GLU A 113 -3.95 -10.68 5.47
N GLY A 114 -4.40 -10.99 4.25
CA GLY A 114 -4.26 -12.33 3.67
C GLY A 114 -5.12 -13.42 4.32
N LEU A 115 -6.16 -13.04 5.06
CA LEU A 115 -7.10 -13.96 5.69
C LEU A 115 -8.14 -14.43 4.66
N HIS A 116 -8.01 -15.68 4.23
CA HIS A 116 -8.93 -16.29 3.27
C HIS A 116 -9.93 -17.23 3.95
N PRO A 117 -11.21 -17.21 3.53
CA PRO A 117 -12.18 -18.20 3.99
C PRO A 117 -11.68 -19.62 3.71
N TYR A 118 -11.58 -20.44 4.75
CA TYR A 118 -11.23 -21.85 4.61
C TYR A 118 -12.49 -22.71 4.58
N HIS A 119 -12.56 -23.65 3.65
CA HIS A 119 -13.67 -24.61 3.59
C HIS A 119 -13.34 -25.81 4.48
N LEU A 120 -14.05 -25.92 5.62
CA LEU A 120 -13.93 -27.07 6.51
C LEU A 120 -14.46 -28.33 5.83
N GLN A 121 -13.55 -29.20 5.39
CA GLN A 121 -13.91 -30.52 4.89
C GLN A 121 -14.17 -31.46 6.07
N ARG A 122 -15.39 -31.96 6.19
CA ARG A 122 -15.73 -33.00 7.17
C ARG A 122 -15.09 -34.32 6.73
N VAL A 123 -14.30 -34.91 7.61
CA VAL A 123 -13.72 -36.26 7.44
C VAL A 123 -14.34 -37.21 8.46
N GLN A 124 -14.12 -38.52 8.27
CA GLN A 124 -14.52 -39.54 9.24
C GLN A 124 -13.99 -39.22 10.64
N ALA A 125 -14.78 -39.52 11.66
CA ALA A 125 -14.40 -39.32 13.04
C ALA A 125 -13.16 -40.18 13.37
N LEU A 126 -12.14 -39.56 13.96
CA LEU A 126 -10.95 -40.27 14.41
C LEU A 126 -11.17 -40.81 15.82
N GLU A 127 -11.00 -42.12 15.99
CA GLU A 127 -10.96 -42.74 17.30
C GLU A 127 -9.56 -42.65 17.92
N LEU A 128 -9.46 -42.77 19.25
CA LEU A 128 -8.20 -42.68 20.00
C LEU A 128 -7.09 -43.62 19.47
N GLY A 129 -7.47 -44.79 18.93
CA GLY A 129 -6.52 -45.76 18.39
C GLY A 129 -6.09 -45.51 16.95
N ASP A 130 -6.78 -44.64 16.20
CA ASP A 130 -6.57 -44.49 14.76
C ASP A 130 -5.25 -43.83 14.43
N TYR A 131 -4.76 -42.93 15.28
CA TYR A 131 -3.48 -42.29 15.07
C TYR A 131 -2.34 -43.31 14.97
N ASN A 132 -2.27 -44.25 15.91
CA ASN A 132 -1.23 -45.28 15.93
C ASN A 132 -1.34 -46.20 14.72
N LYS A 133 -2.54 -46.70 14.41
CA LYS A 133 -2.78 -47.56 13.23
C LYS A 133 -2.37 -46.87 11.93
N ARG A 134 -2.72 -45.59 11.76
CA ARG A 134 -2.36 -44.81 10.57
C ARG A 134 -0.85 -44.55 10.49
N MET A 135 -0.20 -44.30 11.62
CA MET A 135 1.24 -44.11 11.69
C MET A 135 2.00 -45.39 11.32
N ASP A 136 1.57 -46.53 11.84
CA ASP A 136 2.21 -47.82 11.55
C ASP A 136 2.05 -48.19 10.06
N PHE A 137 0.85 -47.98 9.49
CA PHE A 137 0.62 -48.15 8.06
C PHE A 137 1.53 -47.23 7.22
N ALA A 138 1.62 -45.94 7.57
CA ALA A 138 2.45 -45.00 6.83
C ALA A 138 3.95 -45.36 6.89
N ARG A 139 4.44 -45.82 8.05
CA ARG A 139 5.82 -46.29 8.21
C ARG A 139 6.09 -47.55 7.39
N TRP A 140 5.18 -48.52 7.44
CA TRP A 140 5.28 -49.72 6.62
C TRP A 140 5.31 -49.38 5.12
N PHE A 141 4.38 -48.54 4.65
CA PHE A 141 4.31 -48.13 3.26
C PHE A 141 5.58 -47.40 2.79
N LEU A 142 6.12 -46.50 3.62
CA LEU A 142 7.38 -45.81 3.34
C LEU A 142 8.57 -46.79 3.28
N HIS A 143 8.58 -47.84 4.10
CA HIS A 143 9.65 -48.84 4.06
C HIS A 143 9.62 -49.65 2.76
N GLU A 144 8.44 -50.14 2.35
CA GLU A 144 8.27 -50.89 1.10
C GLU A 144 8.59 -50.04 -0.14
N SER A 145 8.12 -48.79 -0.18
CA SER A 145 8.35 -47.90 -1.32
C SER A 145 9.79 -47.38 -1.47
N ASN A 146 10.63 -47.52 -0.44
CA ASN A 146 12.06 -47.21 -0.51
C ASN A 146 12.93 -48.48 -0.70
N ALA A 147 12.31 -49.67 -0.73
CA ALA A 147 13.00 -50.94 -0.96
C ALA A 147 12.99 -51.39 -2.43
N ASP A 148 12.15 -50.76 -3.27
CA ASP A 148 12.21 -50.76 -4.75
C ASP A 148 13.17 -49.68 -5.28
#